data_AF-F7QUI2-F1
#
_entry.id   AF-F7QUI2-F1
#
_cell.length_a   1.000
_cell.length_b   1.000
_cell.length_c   1.000
_cell.angle_alpha   90.00
_cell.angle_beta   90.00
_cell.angle_gamma   90.00
#
_symmetry.space_group_name_H-M   'P 1'
#
loop_
_entity.id
_entity.type
_entity.pdbx_description
1 polymer ?
#
loop_
_entity_poly.entity_id
_entity_poly.type
_entity_poly.pdbx_seq_one_letter_code
_entity_poly.pdbx_strand_id
1 'polypeptide(L)'
;MFWEWFTLEIKKVLTDKKVRVDINIDPHQFLYQSTWDFLDKMVEYNQQITIEITERVSQELNLKKGLIDTVKHIKDLGYRVALDDISSGQYSFKVVQENIKGIDRVKLSLLIFNDDSTDSKTKNFFIMSWVNFAKTNNVELVIEGIEDDVAAKKMLCHNIKLQQGFFWQVPQDYISPKEVHNFKEFE
;
A
#
# COMPACT_ATOMS: atom_id res chain seq x y z
N MET A 1 0.43 18.01 17.81
CA MET A 1 0.98 16.99 18.73
C MET A 1 1.36 15.68 18.02
N PHE A 2 0.41 14.86 17.51
CA PHE A 2 0.77 13.59 16.82
C PHE A 2 1.59 13.81 15.53
N TRP A 3 1.05 14.56 14.56
CA TRP A 3 1.74 14.77 13.28
C TRP A 3 3.11 15.45 13.43
N GLU A 4 3.29 16.31 14.43
CA GLU A 4 4.57 16.93 14.72
C GLU A 4 5.59 15.90 15.21
N TRP A 5 5.22 15.07 16.19
CA TRP A 5 6.06 13.96 16.65
C TRP A 5 6.38 12.99 15.50
N PHE A 6 5.35 12.56 14.76
CA PHE A 6 5.50 11.60 13.66
C PHE A 6 6.41 12.13 12.55
N THR A 7 6.26 13.41 12.19
CA THR A 7 7.17 14.12 11.27
C THR A 7 8.62 14.00 11.73
N LEU A 8 8.89 14.29 13.01
CA LEU A 8 10.24 14.25 13.55
C LEU A 8 10.83 12.83 13.53
N GLU A 9 10.04 11.81 13.88
CA GLU A 9 10.51 10.41 13.86
C GLU A 9 10.78 9.91 12.45
N ILE A 10 9.88 10.18 11.50
CA ILE A 10 10.06 9.76 10.10
C ILE A 10 11.27 10.46 9.47
N LYS A 11 11.49 11.75 9.76
CA LYS A 11 12.68 12.47 9.26
C LYS A 11 13.99 11.83 9.70
N LYS A 12 14.07 11.23 10.90
CA LYS A 12 15.30 10.54 11.35
C LYS A 12 15.68 9.40 10.41
N VAL A 13 14.69 8.66 9.94
CA VAL A 13 14.89 7.48 9.09
C VAL A 13 15.08 7.84 7.63
N LEU A 14 14.42 8.90 7.15
CA LEU A 14 14.53 9.36 5.76
C LEU A 14 15.81 10.14 5.44
N THR A 15 16.70 10.34 6.42
CA THR A 15 18.04 10.90 6.19
C THR A 15 18.86 10.05 5.22
N ASP A 16 18.70 8.73 5.24
CA ASP A 16 19.26 7.83 4.24
C ASP A 16 18.38 7.84 2.98
N LYS A 17 18.93 8.34 1.87
CA LYS A 17 18.27 8.42 0.56
C LYS A 17 17.94 7.06 -0.06
N LYS A 18 18.45 5.95 0.48
CA LYS A 18 18.09 4.59 0.07
C LYS A 18 16.82 4.09 0.74
N VAL A 19 16.47 4.63 1.91
CA VAL A 19 15.27 4.20 2.62
C VAL A 19 14.03 4.70 1.90
N ARG A 20 13.02 3.82 1.81
CA ARG A 20 11.66 4.09 1.34
C ARG A 20 10.70 3.72 2.47
N VAL A 21 9.64 4.49 2.63
CA VAL A 21 8.65 4.30 3.68
C VAL A 21 7.25 4.37 3.07
N ASP A 22 6.40 3.42 3.40
CA ASP A 22 4.97 3.50 3.12
C ASP A 22 4.26 4.00 4.38
N ILE A 23 3.46 5.05 4.25
CA ILE A 23 2.73 5.68 5.36
C ILE A 23 1.25 5.44 5.15
N ASN A 24 0.65 4.70 6.07
CA ASN A 24 -0.77 4.44 6.10
C ASN A 24 -1.56 5.69 6.51
N ILE A 25 -2.53 6.07 5.68
CA ILE A 25 -3.48 7.15 5.96
C ILE A 25 -4.89 6.63 5.71
N ASP A 26 -5.71 6.63 6.77
CA ASP A 26 -7.13 6.34 6.65
C ASP A 26 -7.82 7.46 5.85
N PRO A 27 -8.74 7.12 4.93
CA PRO A 27 -9.50 8.11 4.17
C PRO A 27 -10.05 9.26 5.03
N HIS A 28 -10.67 9.00 6.18
CA HIS A 28 -11.21 10.05 7.06
C HIS A 28 -10.15 11.08 7.49
N GLN A 29 -8.86 10.73 7.52
CA GLN A 29 -7.80 11.67 7.88
C GLN A 29 -7.63 12.78 6.84
N PHE A 30 -7.97 12.56 5.57
CA PHE A 30 -7.89 13.60 4.52
C PHE A 30 -8.93 14.71 4.66
N LEU A 31 -9.92 14.53 5.53
CA LEU A 31 -10.88 15.58 5.89
C LEU A 31 -10.27 16.64 6.82
N TYR A 32 -9.14 16.33 7.45
CA TYR A 32 -8.46 17.24 8.37
C TYR A 32 -7.28 17.93 7.68
N GLN A 33 -7.24 19.26 7.76
CA GLN A 33 -6.15 20.08 7.23
C GLN A 33 -4.78 19.65 7.77
N SER A 34 -4.72 19.14 9.00
CA SER A 34 -3.47 18.71 9.62
C SER A 34 -2.78 17.56 8.89
N THR A 35 -3.52 16.72 8.16
CA THR A 35 -2.97 15.68 7.29
C THR A 35 -2.27 16.28 6.08
N TRP A 36 -2.89 17.29 5.45
CA TRP A 36 -2.30 18.02 4.34
C TRP A 36 -1.08 18.83 4.78
N ASP A 37 -1.15 19.50 5.93
CA ASP A 37 0.00 20.22 6.51
C ASP A 37 1.19 19.28 6.79
N PHE A 38 0.92 18.02 7.18
CA PHE A 38 1.94 17.00 7.33
C PHE A 38 2.59 16.65 5.98
N LEU A 39 1.78 16.40 4.95
CA LEU A 39 2.28 16.09 3.61
C LEU A 39 3.07 17.26 3.01
N ASP A 40 2.64 18.50 3.21
CA ASP A 40 3.39 19.68 2.76
C ASP A 40 4.75 19.78 3.45
N LYS A 41 4.82 19.54 4.76
CA LYS A 41 6.07 19.56 5.54
C LYS A 41 7.05 18.45 5.16
N MET A 42 6.57 17.38 4.55
CA MET A 42 7.37 16.21 4.16
C MET A 42 7.71 16.20 2.66
N VAL A 43 7.33 17.22 1.89
CA VAL A 43 7.47 17.25 0.43
C VAL A 43 8.91 17.04 -0.06
N GLU A 44 9.91 17.46 0.72
CA GLU A 44 11.34 17.24 0.42
C GLU A 44 11.73 15.74 0.38
N TYR A 45 10.90 14.87 0.97
CA TYR A 45 11.05 13.42 0.99
C TYR A 45 10.02 12.68 0.12
N ASN A 46 9.28 13.37 -0.74
CA ASN A 46 8.19 12.77 -1.51
C ASN A 46 8.60 11.55 -2.37
N GLN A 47 9.84 11.53 -2.88
CA GLN A 47 10.38 10.39 -3.64
C GLN A 47 10.72 9.18 -2.76
N GLN A 48 10.80 9.38 -1.45
CA GLN A 48 11.05 8.33 -0.47
C GLN A 48 9.78 7.82 0.21
N ILE A 49 8.64 8.50 0.02
CA ILE A 49 7.40 8.22 0.73
C ILE A 49 6.33 7.75 -0.27
N THR A 50 5.72 6.61 0.04
CA THR A 50 4.47 6.17 -0.57
C THR A 50 3.33 6.45 0.41
N ILE A 51 2.28 7.14 -0.03
CA ILE A 51 1.06 7.29 0.76
C ILE A 51 0.16 6.09 0.48
N GLU A 52 -0.03 5.28 1.50
CA GLU A 52 -0.86 4.08 1.46
C GLU A 52 -2.24 4.42 2.02
N ILE A 53 -3.25 4.45 1.14
CA ILE A 53 -4.61 4.77 1.54
C ILE A 53 -5.30 3.45 1.92
N THR A 54 -5.87 3.40 3.13
CA THR A 54 -6.53 2.19 3.63
C THR A 54 -7.91 1.99 3.00
N GLU A 55 -8.38 0.75 3.00
CA GLU A 55 -9.65 0.28 2.45
C GLU A 55 -10.90 0.72 3.25
N ARG A 56 -10.68 1.39 4.39
CA ARG A 56 -11.72 1.76 5.37
C ARG A 56 -12.75 2.72 4.76
N VAL A 57 -14.02 2.39 4.96
CA VAL A 57 -15.14 3.19 4.43
C VAL A 57 -15.20 4.54 5.15
N SER A 58 -15.07 5.63 4.41
CA SER A 58 -15.42 6.97 4.89
C SER A 58 -16.70 7.42 4.22
N GLN A 59 -17.78 7.63 5.00
CA GLN A 59 -19.06 8.07 4.45
C GLN A 59 -18.99 9.44 3.77
N GLU A 60 -18.04 10.27 4.19
CA GLU A 60 -17.82 11.62 3.66
C GLU A 60 -16.94 11.61 2.39
N LEU A 61 -16.04 10.62 2.24
CA LEU A 61 -15.26 10.39 1.02
C LEU A 61 -15.85 9.33 0.08
N ASN A 62 -16.99 8.72 0.45
CA ASN A 62 -17.68 7.69 -0.33
C ASN A 62 -18.16 8.17 -1.72
N LEU A 63 -18.05 9.46 -2.01
CA LEU A 63 -18.18 9.94 -3.37
C LEU A 63 -16.88 9.59 -4.11
N LYS A 64 -16.94 8.77 -5.16
CA LYS A 64 -15.80 8.44 -6.05
C LYS A 64 -14.92 9.64 -6.41
N LYS A 65 -15.53 10.82 -6.49
CA LYS A 65 -14.85 12.10 -6.71
C LYS A 65 -13.84 12.45 -5.61
N GLY A 66 -14.15 12.15 -4.35
CA GLY A 66 -13.27 12.38 -3.20
C GLY A 66 -11.97 11.59 -3.26
N LEU A 67 -12.00 10.30 -3.63
CA LEU A 67 -10.78 9.52 -3.82
C LEU A 67 -9.94 10.06 -5.00
N ILE A 68 -10.58 10.34 -6.14
CA ILE A 68 -9.88 10.90 -7.32
C ILE A 68 -9.18 12.22 -6.97
N ASP A 69 -9.88 13.14 -6.30
CA ASP A 69 -9.35 14.45 -5.92
C ASP A 69 -8.23 14.32 -4.87
N THR A 70 -8.39 13.41 -3.90
CA THR A 70 -7.37 13.10 -2.89
C THR A 70 -6.09 12.55 -3.53
N VAL A 71 -6.24 11.52 -4.37
CA VAL A 71 -5.11 10.91 -5.10
C VAL A 71 -4.43 11.96 -5.96
N LYS A 72 -5.20 12.76 -6.71
CA LYS A 72 -4.65 13.85 -7.53
C LYS A 72 -3.82 14.82 -6.67
N HIS A 73 -4.33 15.27 -5.53
CA HIS A 73 -3.61 16.21 -4.68
C HIS A 73 -2.31 15.60 -4.12
N ILE A 74 -2.32 14.34 -3.69
CA ILE A 74 -1.11 13.63 -3.25
C ILE A 74 -0.08 13.53 -4.39
N LYS A 75 -0.53 13.24 -5.62
CA LYS A 75 0.33 13.18 -6.81
C LYS A 75 0.88 14.57 -7.19
N ASP A 76 0.09 15.64 -7.04
CA ASP A 76 0.52 17.01 -7.31
C ASP A 76 1.62 17.46 -6.33
N LEU A 77 1.65 16.89 -5.11
CA LEU A 77 2.76 17.05 -4.15
C LEU A 77 3.99 16.16 -4.46
N GLY A 78 3.90 15.31 -5.49
CA GLY A 78 5.01 14.47 -5.98
C GLY A 78 5.19 13.14 -5.25
N TYR A 79 4.25 12.74 -4.41
CA TYR A 79 4.29 11.45 -3.72
C TYR A 79 3.90 10.28 -4.63
N ARG A 80 4.28 9.07 -4.22
CA ARG A 80 3.67 7.83 -4.72
C ARG A 80 2.41 7.51 -3.94
N VAL A 81 1.47 6.83 -4.56
CA VAL A 81 0.19 6.41 -3.95
C VAL A 81 0.05 4.90 -4.06
N ALA A 82 -0.29 4.28 -2.93
CA ALA A 82 -0.70 2.89 -2.84
C ALA A 82 -2.15 2.78 -2.34
N LEU A 83 -2.88 1.76 -2.79
CA LEU A 83 -4.13 1.33 -2.17
C LEU A 83 -3.86 0.07 -1.36
N ASP A 84 -4.16 0.12 -0.06
CA ASP A 84 -4.05 -1.03 0.82
C ASP A 84 -5.26 -1.95 0.71
N ASP A 85 -5.08 -3.23 1.06
CA ASP A 85 -6.17 -4.19 1.24
C ASP A 85 -7.23 -4.16 0.11
N ILE A 86 -6.79 -4.22 -1.15
CA ILE A 86 -7.69 -4.24 -2.30
C ILE A 86 -8.60 -5.46 -2.27
N SER A 87 -9.82 -5.32 -2.78
CA SER A 87 -10.90 -6.31 -2.68
C SER A 87 -11.43 -6.56 -1.26
N SER A 88 -10.96 -5.79 -0.28
CA SER A 88 -11.59 -5.62 1.03
C SER A 88 -12.15 -4.20 1.17
N GLY A 89 -13.07 -4.03 2.13
CA GLY A 89 -13.69 -2.74 2.43
C GLY A 89 -14.29 -2.04 1.20
N GLN A 90 -13.87 -0.81 0.95
CA GLN A 90 -14.39 0.01 -0.15
C GLN A 90 -13.68 -0.21 -1.50
N TYR A 91 -12.50 -0.84 -1.52
CA TYR A 91 -11.66 -0.98 -2.72
C TYR A 91 -11.98 -2.21 -3.55
N SER A 92 -13.22 -2.26 -4.03
CA SER A 92 -13.61 -3.23 -5.08
C SER A 92 -12.75 -3.06 -6.35
N PHE A 93 -12.69 -4.10 -7.16
CA PHE A 93 -12.00 -4.06 -8.47
C PHE A 93 -12.42 -2.85 -9.32
N LYS A 94 -13.72 -2.53 -9.33
CA LYS A 94 -14.25 -1.38 -10.07
C LYS A 94 -13.67 -0.05 -9.58
N VAL A 95 -13.54 0.12 -8.26
CA VAL A 95 -12.97 1.35 -7.67
C VAL A 95 -11.51 1.47 -8.06
N VAL A 96 -10.73 0.41 -7.94
CA VAL A 96 -9.31 0.42 -8.36
C VAL A 96 -9.17 0.73 -9.85
N GLN A 97 -9.97 0.06 -10.70
CA GLN A 97 -9.96 0.29 -12.15
C GLN A 97 -10.27 1.75 -12.53
N GLU A 98 -11.25 2.38 -11.88
CA GLU A 98 -11.63 3.77 -12.16
C GLU A 98 -10.56 4.79 -11.73
N ASN A 99 -9.72 4.43 -10.76
CA ASN A 99 -8.70 5.32 -10.18
C ASN A 99 -7.27 5.01 -10.64
N ILE A 100 -7.07 3.96 -11.44
CA ILE A 100 -5.76 3.34 -11.71
C ILE A 100 -4.69 4.32 -12.21
N LYS A 101 -5.08 5.39 -12.92
CA LYS A 101 -4.15 6.39 -13.47
C LYS A 101 -3.33 7.14 -12.41
N GLY A 102 -3.83 7.24 -11.19
CA GLY A 102 -3.15 7.92 -10.08
C GLY A 102 -2.49 6.98 -9.08
N ILE A 103 -2.57 5.66 -9.29
CA ILE A 103 -2.13 4.64 -8.34
C ILE A 103 -0.82 4.02 -8.83
N ASP A 104 0.20 4.06 -7.98
CA ASP A 104 1.53 3.49 -8.28
C ASP A 104 1.65 2.04 -7.79
N ARG A 105 0.88 1.68 -6.75
CA ARG A 105 0.91 0.37 -6.10
C ARG A 105 -0.47 -0.07 -5.60
N VAL A 106 -0.73 -1.36 -5.63
CA VAL A 106 -1.87 -1.99 -4.96
C VAL A 106 -1.39 -3.13 -4.08
N LYS A 107 -2.01 -3.31 -2.93
CA LYS A 107 -1.68 -4.36 -1.96
C LYS A 107 -2.87 -5.31 -1.83
N LEU A 108 -2.61 -6.61 -1.94
CA LEU A 108 -3.62 -7.65 -1.81
C LEU A 108 -3.27 -8.56 -0.64
N SER A 109 -4.06 -8.48 0.43
CA SER A 109 -3.93 -9.36 1.58
C SER A 109 -4.54 -10.72 1.32
N LEU A 110 -3.77 -11.78 1.60
CA LEU A 110 -4.26 -13.16 1.53
C LEU A 110 -5.24 -13.51 2.66
N LEU A 111 -5.37 -12.64 3.67
CA LEU A 111 -6.28 -12.84 4.80
C LEU A 111 -7.75 -12.88 4.38
N ILE A 112 -8.09 -12.30 3.21
CA ILE A 112 -9.44 -12.40 2.63
C ILE A 112 -9.87 -13.86 2.34
N PHE A 113 -8.93 -14.81 2.38
CA PHE A 113 -9.17 -16.24 2.18
C PHE A 113 -9.06 -17.08 3.46
N ASN A 114 -8.99 -16.46 4.65
CA ASN A 114 -8.74 -17.19 5.92
C ASN A 114 -9.91 -18.05 6.41
N ASP A 115 -11.11 -17.91 5.85
CA ASP A 115 -12.26 -18.69 6.27
C ASP A 115 -12.30 -20.12 5.67
N ASP A 116 -11.28 -20.49 4.89
CA ASP A 116 -11.12 -21.76 4.16
C ASP A 116 -12.33 -22.16 3.28
N SER A 117 -13.26 -21.24 3.05
CA SER A 117 -14.46 -21.48 2.23
C SER A 117 -14.14 -21.47 0.74
N THR A 118 -13.04 -20.81 0.36
CA THR A 118 -12.61 -20.63 -1.03
C THR A 118 -11.61 -21.70 -1.41
N ASP A 119 -11.97 -22.52 -2.40
CA ASP A 119 -11.07 -23.56 -2.88
C ASP A 119 -9.80 -22.98 -3.53
N SER A 120 -8.73 -23.78 -3.54
CA SER A 120 -7.41 -23.33 -3.98
C SER A 120 -7.38 -22.88 -5.45
N LYS A 121 -8.22 -23.43 -6.33
CA LYS A 121 -8.29 -23.05 -7.74
C LYS A 121 -8.91 -21.65 -7.87
N THR A 122 -9.99 -21.38 -7.14
CA THR A 122 -10.64 -20.07 -7.11
C THR A 122 -9.71 -19.00 -6.52
N LYS A 123 -9.02 -19.31 -5.41
CA LYS A 123 -7.98 -18.42 -4.82
C LYS A 123 -6.88 -18.08 -5.81
N ASN A 124 -6.32 -19.08 -6.51
CA ASN A 124 -5.27 -18.86 -7.49
C ASN A 124 -5.78 -18.02 -8.68
N PHE A 125 -6.97 -18.29 -9.18
CA PHE A 125 -7.57 -17.52 -10.27
C PHE A 125 -7.76 -16.04 -9.88
N PHE A 126 -8.21 -15.78 -8.66
CA PHE A 126 -8.38 -14.44 -8.13
C PHE A 126 -7.05 -13.68 -8.05
N ILE A 127 -6.02 -14.28 -7.44
CA ILE A 127 -4.68 -13.68 -7.35
C ILE A 127 -4.13 -13.40 -8.75
N MET A 128 -4.22 -14.35 -9.67
CA MET A 128 -3.74 -14.18 -11.05
C MET A 128 -4.49 -13.08 -11.82
N SER A 129 -5.75 -12.84 -11.50
CA SER A 129 -6.51 -11.73 -12.09
C SER A 129 -5.90 -10.38 -11.69
N TRP A 130 -5.53 -10.22 -10.41
CA TRP A 130 -4.82 -9.03 -9.94
C TRP A 130 -3.40 -8.90 -10.51
N VAL A 131 -2.65 -10.01 -10.62
CA VAL A 131 -1.33 -10.02 -11.27
C VAL A 131 -1.42 -9.50 -12.70
N ASN A 132 -2.37 -10.02 -13.48
CA ASN A 132 -2.56 -9.59 -14.87
C ASN A 132 -3.03 -8.14 -14.96
N PHE A 133 -3.94 -7.73 -14.08
CA PHE A 133 -4.41 -6.35 -14.03
C PHE A 133 -3.28 -5.37 -13.72
N ALA A 134 -2.49 -5.63 -12.68
CA ALA A 134 -1.36 -4.80 -12.26
C ALA A 134 -0.31 -4.69 -13.38
N LYS A 135 0.07 -5.83 -13.97
CA LYS A 135 1.00 -5.87 -15.12
C LYS A 135 0.49 -5.06 -16.32
N THR A 136 -0.79 -5.19 -16.66
CA THR A 136 -1.40 -4.50 -17.80
C THR A 136 -1.41 -2.98 -17.61
N ASN A 137 -1.59 -2.51 -16.37
CA ASN A 137 -1.66 -1.09 -16.05
C ASN A 137 -0.32 -0.50 -15.58
N ASN A 138 0.76 -1.28 -15.57
CA ASN A 138 2.07 -0.88 -15.06
C ASN A 138 2.01 -0.35 -13.62
N VAL A 139 1.30 -1.08 -12.75
CA VAL A 139 1.15 -0.80 -11.33
C VAL A 139 1.83 -1.91 -10.54
N GLU A 140 2.51 -1.55 -9.45
CA GLU A 140 3.11 -2.54 -8.55
C GLU A 140 2.03 -3.33 -7.81
N LEU A 141 2.19 -4.65 -7.70
CA LEU A 141 1.33 -5.50 -6.87
C LEU A 141 2.17 -6.09 -5.73
N VAL A 142 1.75 -5.79 -4.50
CA VAL A 142 2.28 -6.44 -3.28
C VAL A 142 1.28 -7.50 -2.83
N ILE A 143 1.75 -8.72 -2.56
CA ILE A 143 0.96 -9.74 -1.87
C ILE A 143 1.32 -9.75 -0.40
N GLU A 144 0.31 -9.61 0.46
CA GLU A 144 0.49 -9.61 1.92
C GLU A 144 -0.01 -10.90 2.57
N GLY A 145 0.47 -11.17 3.79
CA GLY A 145 0.13 -12.38 4.53
C GLY A 145 0.97 -13.59 4.10
N ILE A 146 2.23 -13.37 3.70
CA ILE A 146 3.19 -14.45 3.45
C ILE A 146 3.80 -14.92 4.79
N GLU A 147 3.43 -16.12 5.23
CA GLU A 147 3.81 -16.66 6.54
C GLU A 147 4.90 -17.74 6.47
N ASP A 148 5.11 -18.38 5.32
CA ASP A 148 6.10 -19.43 5.14
C ASP A 148 6.80 -19.39 3.76
N ASP A 149 7.85 -20.21 3.62
CA ASP A 149 8.66 -20.29 2.41
C ASP A 149 7.92 -20.92 1.23
N VAL A 150 6.94 -21.80 1.50
CA VAL A 150 6.11 -22.46 0.49
C VAL A 150 5.22 -21.42 -0.19
N ALA A 151 4.55 -20.57 0.58
CA ALA A 151 3.75 -19.45 0.10
C ALA A 151 4.62 -18.45 -0.67
N ALA A 152 5.80 -18.09 -0.14
CA ALA A 152 6.71 -17.16 -0.80
C ALA A 152 7.18 -17.68 -2.17
N LYS A 153 7.59 -18.95 -2.25
CA LYS A 153 7.99 -19.61 -3.51
C LYS A 153 6.83 -19.72 -4.49
N LYS A 154 5.62 -20.01 -4.01
CA LYS A 154 4.42 -20.06 -4.85
C LYS A 154 4.14 -18.71 -5.51
N MET A 155 4.22 -17.61 -4.75
CA MET A 155 4.05 -16.26 -5.31
C MET A 155 5.16 -15.92 -6.31
N LEU A 156 6.41 -16.31 -6.02
CA LEU A 156 7.52 -16.12 -6.95
C LEU A 156 7.32 -16.85 -8.28
N CYS A 157 6.81 -18.09 -8.27
CA CYS A 157 6.46 -18.84 -9.48
C CYS A 157 5.42 -18.11 -10.35
N HIS A 158 4.61 -17.23 -9.77
CA HIS A 158 3.67 -16.36 -10.47
C HIS A 158 4.28 -15.01 -10.88
N ASN A 159 5.61 -14.86 -10.78
CA ASN A 159 6.36 -13.63 -11.04
C ASN A 159 5.92 -12.45 -10.13
N ILE A 160 5.45 -12.77 -8.92
CA ILE A 160 5.12 -11.79 -7.88
C ILE A 160 6.36 -11.58 -7.03
N LYS A 161 7.03 -10.46 -7.27
CA LYS A 161 8.28 -10.11 -6.59
C LYS A 161 8.06 -9.37 -5.28
N LEU A 162 7.05 -8.50 -5.20
CA LEU A 162 6.77 -7.74 -4.00
C LEU A 162 5.85 -8.52 -3.07
N GLN A 163 6.36 -8.84 -1.89
CA GLN A 163 5.70 -9.68 -0.91
C GLN A 163 5.89 -9.09 0.50
N GLN A 164 4.88 -9.22 1.35
CA GLN A 164 4.92 -8.78 2.75
C GLN A 164 4.29 -9.85 3.65
N GLY A 165 4.83 -10.04 4.85
CA GLY A 165 4.29 -10.98 5.84
C GLY A 165 5.35 -11.45 6.83
N PHE A 166 4.92 -12.22 7.83
CA PHE A 166 5.77 -12.67 8.93
C PHE A 166 6.97 -13.53 8.49
N PHE A 167 6.87 -14.19 7.33
CA PHE A 167 8.01 -14.89 6.74
C PHE A 167 9.21 -13.96 6.48
N TRP A 168 8.94 -12.74 6.04
CA TRP A 168 9.96 -11.76 5.72
C TRP A 168 10.41 -11.00 6.96
N GLN A 169 9.45 -10.47 7.72
CA GLN A 169 9.71 -9.73 8.94
C GLN A 169 8.43 -9.57 9.75
N VAL A 170 8.54 -9.79 11.06
CA VAL A 170 7.49 -9.44 12.01
C VAL A 170 7.62 -7.94 12.35
N PRO A 171 6.51 -7.17 12.44
CA PRO A 171 6.54 -5.77 12.84
C PRO A 171 7.35 -5.55 14.13
N GLN A 172 8.05 -4.42 14.19
CA GLN A 172 8.87 -4.02 15.34
C GLN A 172 8.26 -2.79 16.02
N ASP A 173 8.45 -2.67 17.33
CA ASP A 173 7.90 -1.55 18.12
C ASP A 173 8.70 -0.23 17.98
N TYR A 174 9.60 -0.15 17.00
CA TYR A 174 10.44 1.02 16.75
C TYR A 174 10.66 1.24 15.25
N ILE A 175 10.78 2.50 14.85
CA ILE A 175 11.11 2.88 13.46
C ILE A 175 12.63 2.82 13.32
N SER A 176 13.15 1.97 12.44
CA SER A 176 14.60 1.82 12.24
C SER A 176 14.98 1.94 10.76
N PRO A 177 16.17 2.49 10.44
CA PRO A 177 16.65 2.53 9.06
C PRO A 177 16.93 1.15 8.47
N LYS A 178 17.05 0.11 9.30
CA LYS A 178 17.63 -1.15 8.87
C LYS A 178 16.71 -1.98 7.99
N GLU A 179 15.39 -1.90 8.13
CA GLU A 179 14.47 -2.70 7.32
C GLU A 179 13.10 -2.02 7.27
N VAL A 180 12.89 -1.19 6.25
CA VAL A 180 11.55 -0.66 5.94
C VAL A 180 11.17 -1.28 4.59
N HIS A 181 10.32 -2.30 4.69
CA HIS A 181 9.88 -3.24 3.65
C HIS A 181 11.04 -3.97 2.95
N ASN A 182 11.36 -5.18 3.43
CA ASN A 182 12.08 -6.18 2.65
C ASN A 182 11.21 -6.66 1.48
N PHE A 183 10.96 -5.80 0.49
CA PHE A 183 10.63 -6.24 -0.84
C PHE A 183 11.88 -6.94 -1.38
N LYS A 184 11.98 -8.26 -1.19
CA LYS A 184 12.95 -9.03 -1.97
C LYS A 184 12.44 -9.07 -3.40
N GLU A 185 12.88 -8.12 -4.20
CA GLU A 185 12.96 -8.37 -5.64
C GLU A 185 13.85 -9.60 -5.81
N PHE A 186 13.23 -10.73 -6.12
CA PHE A 186 13.96 -11.87 -6.63
C PHE A 186 14.56 -11.43 -7.97
N GLU A 187 15.88 -11.30 -8.03
CA GLU A 187 16.64 -11.22 -9.29
C GLU A 187 16.37 -12.46 -10.14
#